data_AF-A0A962WVA7-F1
#
_entry.id   AF-A0A962WVA7-F1
#
_cell.length_a   1.000
_cell.length_b   1.000
_cell.length_c   1.000
_cell.angle_alpha   90.00
_cell.angle_beta   90.00
_cell.angle_gamma   90.00
#
_symmetry.space_group_name_H-M   'P 1'
#
loop_
_entity.id
_entity.type
_entity.pdbx_description
1 polymer ?
#
loop_
_entity_poly.entity_id
_entity_poly.type
_entity_poly.pdbx_seq_one_letter_code
_entity_poly.pdbx_strand_id
1 'polypeptide(L)'
;MTYRKRPSRSVTNQLAELSMAVPQVVMQRLSLMMLAGPNPSARDLREMNMMWTEKMIAFHESWSAMTFEALRANQQLSRCLFDSFWSCSPFNLLNAPAHTDYLQRTASNILGKGLAPVHRRAVANAKRLGNH
;
A
#
# COMPACT_ATOMS: atom_id res chain seq x y z
N MET A 1 5.77 14.04 -37.42
CA MET A 1 5.04 13.30 -36.37
C MET A 1 5.78 13.50 -35.05
N THR A 2 5.27 14.35 -34.16
CA THR A 2 5.87 14.61 -32.83
C THR A 2 5.34 13.59 -31.83
N TYR A 3 6.22 12.69 -31.35
CA TYR A 3 5.88 11.74 -30.30
C TYR A 3 5.80 12.48 -28.96
N ARG A 4 4.58 12.87 -28.56
CA ARG A 4 4.31 13.49 -27.26
C ARG A 4 4.51 12.43 -26.16
N LYS A 5 5.68 12.38 -25.54
CA LYS A 5 5.91 11.59 -24.32
C LYS A 5 4.85 11.99 -23.29
N ARG A 6 3.95 11.06 -22.95
CA ARG A 6 2.98 11.27 -21.87
C ARG A 6 3.78 11.47 -20.57
N PRO A 7 3.46 12.49 -19.74
CA PRO A 7 4.12 12.64 -18.46
C PRO A 7 3.88 11.37 -17.66
N SER A 8 4.97 10.73 -17.21
CA SER A 8 4.91 9.60 -16.30
C SER A 8 4.14 10.05 -15.07
N ARG A 9 2.92 9.54 -14.86
CA ARG A 9 2.20 9.75 -13.59
C ARG A 9 3.13 9.31 -12.46
N SER A 10 3.17 10.08 -11.37
CA SER A 10 3.98 9.69 -10.22
C SER A 10 3.52 8.33 -9.72
N VAL A 11 4.48 7.50 -9.26
CA VAL A 11 4.20 6.18 -8.68
C VAL A 11 3.14 6.29 -7.58
N THR A 12 3.18 7.35 -6.78
CA THR A 12 2.19 7.65 -5.73
C THR A 12 0.77 7.79 -6.27
N ASN A 13 0.57 8.49 -7.40
CA ASN A 13 -0.75 8.65 -8.01
C ASN A 13 -1.27 7.32 -8.57
N GLN A 14 -0.39 6.53 -9.19
CA GLN A 14 -0.75 5.19 -9.67
C GLN A 14 -1.14 4.27 -8.51
N LEU A 15 -0.41 4.34 -7.40
CA LEU A 15 -0.68 3.55 -6.19
C LEU A 15 -2.04 3.93 -5.56
N ALA A 16 -2.37 5.22 -5.56
CA ALA A 16 -3.67 5.72 -5.09
C ALA A 16 -4.83 5.34 -6.03
N GLU A 17 -4.63 5.37 -7.35
CA GLU A 17 -5.62 4.89 -8.32
C GLU A 17 -5.84 3.38 -8.18
N LEU A 18 -4.76 2.61 -8.02
CA LEU A 18 -4.80 1.16 -7.87
C LEU A 18 -5.54 0.75 -6.60
N SER A 19 -5.37 1.49 -5.49
CA SER A 19 -5.98 1.18 -4.20
C SER A 19 -7.51 1.28 -4.20
N MET A 20 -8.07 2.15 -5.04
CA MET A 20 -9.52 2.27 -5.22
C MET A 20 -10.04 1.32 -6.29
N ALA A 21 -9.33 1.20 -7.41
CA ALA A 21 -9.78 0.43 -8.56
C ALA A 21 -9.73 -1.09 -8.33
N VAL A 22 -8.67 -1.61 -7.70
CA VAL A 22 -8.50 -3.06 -7.53
C VAL A 22 -9.60 -3.68 -6.67
N PRO A 23 -9.97 -3.13 -5.50
CA PRO A 23 -11.10 -3.64 -4.74
C PRO A 23 -12.40 -3.72 -5.52
N GLN A 24 -12.71 -2.69 -6.30
CA GLN A 24 -13.95 -2.61 -7.07
C GLN A 24 -14.00 -3.70 -8.14
N VAL A 25 -12.90 -3.90 -8.87
CA VAL A 25 -12.82 -4.92 -9.92
C VAL A 25 -12.87 -6.32 -9.35
N VAL A 26 -12.16 -6.58 -8.25
CA VAL A 26 -12.18 -7.88 -7.57
C VAL A 26 -13.59 -8.17 -7.06
N MET A 27 -14.26 -7.20 -6.42
CA MET A 27 -15.65 -7.33 -5.98
C MET A 27 -16.57 -7.68 -7.16
N GLN A 28 -16.49 -6.93 -8.26
CA GLN A 28 -17.32 -7.19 -9.43
C GLN A 28 -17.10 -8.60 -9.99
N ARG A 29 -15.84 -9.03 -10.10
CA ARG A 29 -15.50 -10.37 -10.64
C ARG A 29 -15.92 -11.50 -9.71
N LEU A 30 -15.76 -11.32 -8.40
CA LEU A 30 -16.23 -12.30 -7.42
C LEU A 30 -17.75 -12.41 -7.45
N SER A 31 -18.48 -11.29 -7.49
CA SER A 31 -19.95 -11.28 -7.63
C SER A 31 -20.39 -11.99 -8.91
N LEU A 32 -19.71 -11.77 -10.03
CA LEU A 32 -20.00 -12.45 -11.28
C LEU A 32 -19.69 -13.96 -11.21
N MET A 33 -18.60 -14.38 -10.54
CA MET A 33 -18.30 -15.80 -10.32
C MET A 33 -19.32 -16.47 -9.39
N MET A 34 -19.77 -15.78 -8.34
CA MET A 34 -20.83 -16.26 -7.44
C MET A 34 -22.15 -16.50 -8.18
N LEU A 35 -22.47 -15.64 -9.14
CA LEU A 35 -23.65 -15.75 -10.00
C LEU A 35 -23.49 -16.82 -11.10
N ALA A 36 -22.27 -17.20 -11.46
CA ALA A 36 -21.98 -18.18 -12.50
C ALA A 36 -22.06 -19.65 -12.03
N GLY A 37 -22.18 -19.92 -10.72
CA GLY A 37 -22.37 -21.25 -10.12
C GLY A 37 -21.09 -22.11 -9.99
N PRO A 38 -21.07 -23.18 -9.15
CA PRO A 38 -22.21 -23.97 -8.64
C PRO A 38 -22.77 -23.45 -7.31
N ASN A 39 -24.10 -23.29 -7.29
CA ASN A 39 -25.01 -22.80 -6.25
C ASN A 39 -24.43 -22.63 -4.81
N PRO A 40 -23.74 -21.52 -4.49
CA PRO A 40 -23.28 -21.25 -3.12
C PRO A 40 -24.48 -21.06 -2.18
N SER A 41 -24.43 -21.66 -0.99
CA SER A 41 -25.54 -21.53 -0.03
C SER A 41 -25.63 -20.09 0.49
N ALA A 42 -26.81 -19.66 0.94
CA ALA A 42 -27.00 -18.34 1.56
C ALA A 42 -26.12 -18.11 2.80
N ARG A 43 -25.55 -19.18 3.38
CA ARG A 43 -24.56 -19.11 4.46
C ARG A 43 -23.18 -18.76 3.93
N ASP A 44 -22.75 -19.40 2.85
CA ASP A 44 -21.43 -19.18 2.22
C ASP A 44 -21.31 -17.76 1.65
N LEU A 45 -22.40 -17.24 1.09
CA LEU A 45 -22.49 -15.84 0.63
C LEU A 45 -22.28 -14.85 1.77
N ARG A 46 -22.88 -15.12 2.94
CA ARG A 46 -22.74 -14.27 4.13
C ARG A 46 -21.32 -14.33 4.71
N GLU A 47 -20.76 -15.54 4.82
CA GLU A 47 -19.39 -15.74 5.29
C GLU A 47 -18.38 -15.04 4.37
N MET A 48 -18.55 -15.19 3.05
CA MET A 48 -17.70 -14.53 2.07
C MET A 48 -17.83 -13.00 2.11
N ASN A 49 -19.04 -12.47 2.28
CA ASN A 49 -19.24 -11.02 2.44
C ASN A 49 -18.54 -10.50 3.70
N MET A 50 -18.63 -11.22 4.83
CA MET A 50 -17.92 -10.86 6.06
C MET A 50 -16.40 -10.91 5.87
N MET A 51 -15.86 -11.99 5.31
CA MET A 51 -14.42 -12.11 5.04
C MET A 51 -13.91 -11.03 4.08
N TRP A 52 -14.72 -10.65 3.09
CA TRP A 52 -14.39 -9.57 2.16
C TRP A 52 -14.31 -8.22 2.87
N THR A 53 -15.31 -7.87 3.69
CA THR A 53 -15.31 -6.64 4.49
C THR A 53 -14.08 -6.59 5.41
N GLU A 54 -13.73 -7.70 6.06
CA GLU A 54 -12.53 -7.79 6.88
C GLU A 54 -11.24 -7.50 6.09
N LYS A 55 -11.07 -8.08 4.90
CA LYS A 55 -9.90 -7.87 4.04
C LYS A 55 -9.82 -6.44 3.52
N MET A 56 -10.97 -5.83 3.19
CA MET A 56 -11.05 -4.44 2.75
C MET A 56 -10.66 -3.45 3.84
N ILE A 57 -11.18 -3.63 5.05
CA ILE A 57 -10.79 -2.82 6.21
C ILE A 57 -9.29 -2.98 6.48
N ALA A 58 -8.77 -4.20 6.42
CA ALA A 58 -7.34 -4.47 6.57
C ALA A 58 -6.50 -3.69 5.56
N PHE A 59 -6.93 -3.70 4.30
CA PHE A 59 -6.25 -3.00 3.22
C PHE A 59 -6.27 -1.49 3.43
N HIS A 60 -7.40 -0.92 3.85
CA HIS A 60 -7.49 0.51 4.13
C HIS A 60 -6.63 0.93 5.34
N GLU A 61 -6.65 0.15 6.42
CA GLU A 61 -5.77 0.35 7.60
C GLU A 61 -4.29 0.29 7.19
N SER A 62 -3.92 -0.72 6.40
CA SER A 62 -2.60 -0.91 5.80
C SER A 62 -2.15 0.29 4.97
N TRP A 63 -3.02 0.73 4.06
CA TRP A 63 -2.75 1.82 3.16
C TRP A 63 -2.57 3.16 3.88
N SER A 64 -3.48 3.48 4.81
CA SER A 64 -3.41 4.72 5.58
C SER A 64 -2.12 4.74 6.42
N ALA A 65 -1.77 3.63 7.10
CA ALA A 65 -0.53 3.52 7.85
C ALA A 65 0.71 3.76 6.96
N MET A 66 0.75 3.13 5.78
CA MET A 66 1.83 3.33 4.81
C MET A 66 1.92 4.78 4.32
N THR A 67 0.78 5.40 4.02
CA THR A 67 0.71 6.79 3.54
C THR A 67 1.19 7.77 4.61
N PHE A 68 0.75 7.61 5.86
CA PHE A 68 1.20 8.46 6.97
C PHE A 68 2.72 8.37 7.18
N GLU A 69 3.29 7.18 7.06
CA GLU A 69 4.73 6.97 7.20
C GLU A 69 5.51 7.52 6.01
N ALA A 70 4.99 7.40 4.80
CA ALA A 70 5.56 8.03 3.61
C ALA A 70 5.54 9.57 3.70
N LEU A 71 4.48 10.17 4.27
CA LEU A 71 4.41 11.60 4.53
C LEU A 71 5.43 12.05 5.57
N ARG A 72 5.57 11.30 6.69
CA ARG A 72 6.58 11.56 7.72
C ARG A 72 8.00 11.48 7.14
N ALA A 73 8.27 10.46 6.34
CA ALA A 73 9.54 10.29 5.65
C ALA A 73 9.86 11.45 4.70
N ASN A 74 8.87 11.92 3.93
CA ASN A 74 9.02 13.09 3.06
C ASN A 74 9.34 14.36 3.87
N GLN A 75 8.66 14.58 5.00
CA GLN A 75 8.94 15.73 5.87
C GLN A 75 10.34 15.68 6.50
N GLN A 76 10.82 14.50 6.87
CA GLN A 76 12.19 14.34 7.39
C GLN A 76 13.22 14.63 6.30
N LEU A 77 13.02 14.09 5.10
CA LEU A 77 13.90 14.36 3.97
C LEU A 77 13.91 15.85 3.59
N SER A 78 12.73 16.49 3.53
CA SER A 78 12.64 17.92 3.22
C SER A 78 13.32 18.80 4.28
N ARG A 79 13.24 18.42 5.56
CA ARG A 79 13.98 19.09 6.64
C ARG A 79 15.48 18.93 6.47
N CYS A 80 15.98 17.71 6.25
CA CYS A 80 17.41 17.49 6.04
C CYS A 80 17.95 18.28 4.84
N LEU A 81 17.18 18.35 3.73
CA LEU A 81 17.54 19.14 2.56
C LEU A 81 17.49 20.64 2.84
N PHE A 82 16.47 21.12 3.57
CA PHE A 82 16.35 22.52 3.97
C PHE A 82 17.48 22.94 4.91
N ASP A 83 17.78 22.12 5.91
CA ASP A 83 18.87 22.34 6.85
C ASP A 83 20.22 22.33 6.12
N SER A 84 20.44 21.38 5.20
CA SER A 84 21.67 21.33 4.39
C SER A 84 21.81 22.52 3.44
N PHE A 85 20.69 23.00 2.89
CA PHE A 85 20.67 24.18 2.03
C PHE A 85 20.95 25.47 2.80
N TRP A 86 20.40 25.60 4.01
CA TRP A 86 20.57 26.77 4.87
C TRP A 86 21.90 26.76 5.63
N SER A 87 22.40 25.58 6.00
CA SER A 87 23.74 25.37 6.54
C SER A 87 24.73 25.25 5.38
N CYS A 88 25.19 26.37 4.84
CA CYS A 88 26.20 26.41 3.78
C CYS A 88 27.58 25.95 4.33
N SER A 89 27.72 24.66 4.65
CA SER A 89 28.94 24.04 5.19
C SER A 89 29.48 23.01 4.21
N PRO A 90 30.74 23.14 3.73
CA PRO A 90 31.33 22.25 2.74
C PRO A 90 31.40 20.77 3.18
N PHE A 91 31.32 20.50 4.48
CA PHE A 91 31.41 19.16 5.05
C PHE A 91 30.10 18.35 4.92
N ASN A 92 28.93 18.99 4.76
CA ASN A 92 27.64 18.29 4.69
C ASN A 92 27.36 17.64 3.33
N LEU A 93 27.95 18.16 2.25
CA LEU A 93 27.79 17.64 0.88
C LEU A 93 28.46 16.27 0.64
N LEU A 94 29.37 15.85 1.52
CA LEU A 94 30.10 14.58 1.43
C LEU A 94 29.34 13.38 2.04
N ASN A 95 28.18 13.59 2.68
CA ASN A 95 27.35 12.54 3.30
C ASN A 95 26.42 11.78 2.34
N ALA A 96 26.70 11.80 1.03
CA ALA A 96 25.97 11.07 -0.01
C ALA A 96 25.64 9.57 0.31
N PRO A 97 26.54 8.77 0.93
CA PRO A 97 26.25 7.36 1.21
C PRO A 97 25.25 7.13 2.35
N ALA A 98 24.99 8.11 3.22
CA ALA A 98 23.99 7.98 4.29
C ALA A 98 22.54 8.00 3.74
N HIS A 99 22.34 8.57 2.55
CA HIS A 99 21.01 8.71 1.95
C HIS A 99 20.49 7.40 1.35
N THR A 100 21.35 6.52 0.82
CA THR A 100 20.91 5.22 0.26
C THR A 100 20.42 4.29 1.36
N ASP A 101 21.15 4.19 2.47
CA ASP A 101 20.77 3.37 3.61
C ASP A 101 19.52 3.90 4.31
N TYR A 102 19.40 5.22 4.43
CA TYR A 102 18.21 5.87 4.95
C TYR A 102 16.97 5.60 4.07
N LEU A 103 17.10 5.72 2.75
CA LEU A 103 16.01 5.43 1.82
C LEU A 103 15.62 3.95 1.84
N GLN A 104 16.57 3.01 1.90
CA GLN A 104 16.28 1.58 1.97
C GLN A 104 15.57 1.21 3.28
N ARG A 105 16.02 1.74 4.43
CA ARG A 105 15.36 1.53 5.72
C ARG A 105 13.97 2.15 5.77
N THR A 106 13.83 3.35 5.22
CA THR A 106 12.54 4.06 5.15
C THR A 106 11.55 3.32 4.25
N ALA A 107 11.99 2.85 3.08
CA ALA A 107 11.18 2.01 2.20
C ALA A 107 10.76 0.72 2.90
N SER A 108 11.68 0.05 3.60
CA SER A 108 11.38 -1.18 4.35
C SER A 108 10.40 -0.94 5.50
N ASN A 109 10.51 0.19 6.21
CA ASN A 109 9.58 0.57 7.28
C ASN A 109 8.18 0.92 6.76
N ILE A 110 8.10 1.67 5.66
CA ILE A 110 6.85 2.01 4.98
C ILE A 110 6.16 0.72 4.51
N LEU A 111 6.90 -0.18 3.85
CA LEU A 111 6.39 -1.48 3.42
C LEU A 111 5.98 -2.37 4.60
N GLY A 112 6.76 -2.42 5.67
CA GLY A 112 6.45 -3.21 6.85
C GLY A 112 5.17 -2.75 7.56
N LYS A 113 5.03 -1.43 7.79
CA LYS A 113 3.83 -0.84 8.40
C LYS A 113 2.61 -0.96 7.49
N GLY A 114 2.82 -0.82 6.18
CA GLY A 114 1.81 -1.08 5.17
C GLY A 114 1.36 -2.53 5.21
N LEU A 115 2.26 -3.51 5.16
CA LEU A 115 1.86 -4.91 4.99
C LEU A 115 1.25 -5.52 6.26
N ALA A 116 1.56 -4.99 7.45
CA ALA A 116 1.19 -5.58 8.72
C ALA A 116 -0.32 -5.86 8.91
N PRO A 117 -1.26 -4.93 8.60
CA PRO A 117 -2.69 -5.20 8.78
C PRO A 117 -3.23 -6.27 7.83
N VAL A 118 -2.79 -6.26 6.57
CA VAL A 118 -3.16 -7.27 5.55
C VAL A 118 -2.59 -8.63 5.92
N HIS A 119 -1.30 -8.69 6.28
CA HIS A 119 -0.64 -9.92 6.72
C HIS A 119 -1.34 -10.54 7.94
N ARG A 120 -1.63 -9.74 8.98
CA ARG A 120 -2.31 -10.22 10.19
C ARG A 120 -3.67 -10.86 9.88
N ARG A 121 -4.52 -10.18 9.09
CA ARG A 121 -5.87 -10.67 8.78
C ARG A 121 -5.86 -11.81 7.77
N ALA A 122 -4.93 -11.82 6.82
CA ALA A 122 -4.75 -12.95 5.91
C ALA A 122 -4.33 -14.22 6.65
N VAL A 123 -3.34 -14.14 7.55
CA VAL A 123 -2.88 -15.28 8.37
C VAL A 123 -3.96 -15.76 9.33
N ALA A 124 -4.70 -14.85 9.97
CA ALA A 124 -5.82 -15.23 10.85
C ALA A 124 -6.98 -15.90 10.08
N ASN A 125 -7.27 -15.45 8.87
CA ASN A 125 -8.27 -16.04 7.99
C ASN A 125 -7.83 -17.43 7.49
N ALA A 126 -6.56 -17.61 7.11
CA ALA A 126 -6.00 -18.91 6.75
C ALA A 126 -6.05 -19.92 7.92
N LYS A 127 -5.74 -19.48 9.16
CA LYS A 127 -5.86 -20.31 10.36
C LYS A 127 -7.30 -20.76 10.64
N ARG A 128 -8.30 -19.87 10.41
CA ARG A 128 -9.72 -20.23 10.56
C ARG A 128 -10.14 -21.29 9.54
N LEU A 129 -9.70 -21.15 8.29
CA LEU A 129 -10.04 -22.08 7.21
C LEU A 129 -9.34 -23.43 7.31
N GLY A 130 -8.12 -23.50 7.85
CA GLY A 130 -7.40 -24.77 8.06
C GLY A 130 -7.87 -25.57 9.28
N ASN A 131 -8.74 -24.99 10.12
CA ASN A 131 -9.36 -25.65 11.27
C ASN A 131 -10.81 -26.10 10.99
N HIS A 132 -11.28 -25.94 9.76
CA HIS A 132 -12.52 -26.51 9.22
C HIS A 132 -12.19 -27.74 8.37
#